data_AF-A0A1M3FVV7-F1
#
_entry.id   AF-A0A1M3FVV7-F1
#
_cell.length_a   1.000
_cell.length_b   1.000
_cell.length_c   1.000
_cell.angle_alpha   90.00
_cell.angle_beta   90.00
_cell.angle_gamma   90.00
#
_symmetry.space_group_name_H-M   'P 1'
#
loop_
_entity.id
_entity.type
_entity.pdbx_description
1 polymer ?
#
loop_
_entity_poly.entity_id
_entity_poly.type
_entity_poly.pdbx_seq_one_letter_code
_entity_poly.pdbx_strand_id
1 'polypeptide(L)'
;MSYQITDTGASLRFASGDGFFFLMKHHIKAVRFVRDDMIKIDTGCCFGSVFIHAAQVVVPVNTGADNLAQILNGWITNFLQGYPDPGPVE
;
A
#
# COMPACT_ATOMS: atom_id res chain seq x y z
N MET A 1 -10.11 1.22 -14.82
CA MET A 1 -10.58 2.19 -13.82
C MET A 1 -9.37 2.82 -13.18
N SER A 2 -9.41 4.13 -12.93
CA SER A 2 -8.32 4.84 -12.26
C SER A 2 -8.50 4.82 -10.75
N TYR A 3 -7.41 4.63 -10.02
CA TYR A 3 -7.36 4.59 -8.57
C TYR A 3 -6.54 5.76 -8.02
N GLN A 4 -6.99 6.26 -6.89
CA GLN A 4 -6.22 7.17 -6.03
C GLN A 4 -5.83 6.40 -4.78
N ILE A 5 -4.53 6.32 -4.52
CA ILE A 5 -3.94 5.79 -3.30
C ILE A 5 -3.38 6.98 -2.54
N THR A 6 -3.93 7.25 -1.36
CA THR A 6 -3.47 8.37 -0.53
C THR A 6 -3.05 7.89 0.85
N ASP A 7 -1.98 8.51 1.35
CA ASP A 7 -1.56 8.34 2.74
C ASP A 7 -2.49 9.15 3.66
N THR A 8 -3.14 8.48 4.61
CA THR A 8 -3.99 9.12 5.62
C THR A 8 -3.40 9.01 7.03
N GLY A 9 -2.08 8.85 7.14
CA GLY A 9 -1.36 8.68 8.40
C GLY A 9 -1.20 7.21 8.76
N ALA A 10 -2.16 6.66 9.51
CA ALA A 10 -2.10 5.26 9.98
C ALA A 10 -2.52 4.22 8.93
N SER A 11 -3.10 4.67 7.82
CA SER A 11 -3.65 3.82 6.76
C SER A 11 -3.35 4.39 5.38
N LEU A 12 -3.50 3.53 4.38
CA LEU A 12 -3.57 3.87 2.97
C LEU A 12 -5.04 3.82 2.55
N ARG A 13 -5.54 4.90 1.95
CA ARG A 13 -6.87 4.93 1.35
C ARG A 13 -6.77 4.60 -0.12
N PHE A 14 -7.53 3.61 -0.56
CA PHE A 14 -7.69 3.26 -1.97
C PHE A 14 -9.08 3.72 -2.40
N ALA A 15 -9.16 4.65 -3.34
CA ALA A 15 -10.40 5.20 -3.85
C ALA A 15 -10.50 5.03 -5.37
N SER A 16 -11.70 4.74 -5.85
CA SER A 16 -12.08 4.64 -7.26
C SER A 16 -13.46 5.27 -7.45
N GLY A 17 -13.94 5.33 -8.69
CA GLY A 17 -15.29 5.82 -8.99
C GLY A 17 -16.41 5.06 -8.27
N ASP A 18 -16.18 3.77 -7.96
CA ASP A 18 -17.20 2.87 -7.39
C ASP A 18 -17.14 2.78 -5.86
N GLY A 19 -16.18 3.45 -5.22
CA GLY A 19 -16.04 3.44 -3.76
C GLY A 19 -14.60 3.49 -3.30
N PHE A 20 -14.41 3.26 -1.99
CA PHE A 20 -13.11 3.28 -1.35
C PHE A 20 -12.97 2.23 -0.25
N PHE A 21 -11.74 1.87 0.07
CA PHE A 21 -11.39 1.10 1.26
C PHE A 21 -10.11 1.62 1.90
N PHE A 22 -9.87 1.24 3.14
CA PHE A 22 -8.66 1.57 3.88
C PHE A 22 -7.85 0.31 4.19
N LEU A 23 -6.54 0.41 4.05
CA LEU A 23 -5.59 -0.61 4.47
C LEU A 23 -4.69 -0.02 5.56
N MET A 24 -4.73 -0.60 6.76
CA MET A 24 -3.90 -0.15 7.88
C MET A 24 -2.43 -0.48 7.62
N LYS A 25 -1.52 0.48 7.77
CA LYS A 25 -0.11 0.31 7.44
C LYS A 25 0.59 -0.74 8.30
N HIS A 26 0.24 -0.84 9.59
CA HIS A 26 0.78 -1.86 10.49
C HIS A 26 0.33 -3.30 10.14
N HIS A 27 -0.69 -3.47 9.31
CA HIS A 27 -1.08 -4.77 8.77
C HIS A 27 -0.32 -5.15 7.50
N ILE A 28 0.39 -4.22 6.86
CA ILE A 28 1.13 -4.49 5.63
C ILE A 28 2.46 -5.15 6.00
N LYS A 29 2.72 -6.33 5.45
CA LYS A 29 3.95 -7.09 5.66
C LYS A 29 4.99 -6.82 4.58
N ALA A 30 4.55 -6.63 3.35
CA ALA A 30 5.43 -6.31 2.23
C ALA A 30 4.67 -5.61 1.09
N VAL A 31 5.34 -4.69 0.42
CA VAL A 31 4.91 -4.16 -0.89
C VAL A 31 6.01 -4.46 -1.89
N ARG A 32 5.69 -5.22 -2.94
CA ARG A 32 6.66 -5.67 -3.95
C ARG A 32 6.13 -5.53 -5.36
N PHE A 33 7.03 -5.19 -6.26
CA PHE A 33 6.80 -5.35 -7.70
C PHE A 33 6.58 -6.83 -8.03
N VAL A 34 5.64 -7.09 -8.94
CA VAL A 34 5.44 -8.37 -9.61
C VAL A 34 5.32 -8.12 -11.12
N ARG A 35 5.33 -9.19 -11.92
CA ARG A 35 5.23 -9.12 -13.39
C ARG A 35 4.05 -8.26 -13.88
N ASP A 36 4.19 -7.73 -15.09
CA ASP A 36 3.14 -7.03 -15.85
C ASP A 36 2.69 -5.68 -15.23
N ASP A 37 3.67 -4.87 -14.78
CA ASP A 37 3.44 -3.54 -14.19
C ASP A 37 2.45 -3.56 -13.02
N MET A 38 2.53 -4.62 -12.22
CA MET A 38 1.71 -4.81 -11.04
C MET A 38 2.55 -4.71 -9.77
N ILE A 39 1.89 -4.27 -8.70
CA ILE A 39 2.38 -4.43 -7.33
C ILE A 39 1.51 -5.42 -6.57
N LYS A 40 2.16 -6.15 -5.67
CA LYS A 40 1.51 -7.00 -4.68
C LYS A 40 1.76 -6.40 -3.29
N ILE A 41 0.67 -6.18 -2.56
CA ILE A 41 0.69 -5.77 -1.16
C ILE A 41 0.28 -6.98 -0.33
N ASP A 42 1.24 -7.59 0.36
CA ASP A 42 0.99 -8.69 1.28
C ASP A 42 0.54 -8.12 2.63
N THR A 43 -0.64 -8.56 3.10
CA THR A 43 -1.21 -8.13 4.37
C THR A 43 -1.14 -9.28 5.36
N GLY A 44 -0.68 -9.03 6.58
CA GLY A 44 -0.63 -10.03 7.66
C GLY A 44 -2.00 -10.36 8.27
N CYS A 45 -3.07 -9.72 7.80
CA CYS A 45 -4.44 -9.95 8.26
C CYS A 45 -5.40 -10.23 7.08
N CYS A 46 -6.70 -10.14 7.35
CA CYS A 46 -7.89 -10.60 6.61
C CYS A 46 -7.93 -10.51 5.07
N PHE A 47 -7.08 -9.71 4.41
CA PHE A 47 -7.10 -9.55 2.95
C PHE A 47 -6.16 -10.52 2.22
N GLY A 48 -5.19 -11.13 2.90
CA GLY A 48 -4.16 -11.99 2.30
C GLY A 48 -3.20 -11.22 1.37
N SER A 49 -3.66 -10.78 0.20
CA SER A 49 -2.88 -9.98 -0.74
C SER A 49 -3.76 -9.08 -1.61
N VAL A 50 -3.31 -7.84 -1.83
CA VAL A 50 -3.93 -6.89 -2.76
C VAL A 50 -3.02 -6.75 -3.99
N PHE A 51 -3.60 -6.83 -5.18
CA PHE A 51 -2.90 -6.66 -6.44
C PHE A 51 -3.38 -5.39 -7.15
N ILE A 52 -2.45 -4.58 -7.64
CA ILE A 52 -2.75 -3.28 -8.25
C ILE A 52 -1.88 -3.11 -9.48
N HIS A 53 -2.49 -2.76 -10.61
CA HIS A 53 -1.76 -2.32 -11.80
C HIS A 53 -1.36 -0.85 -11.64
N ALA A 54 -0.07 -0.54 -11.81
CA ALA A 54 0.44 0.82 -11.59
C ALA A 54 -0.08 1.81 -12.64
N ALA A 55 -0.24 1.37 -13.90
CA ALA A 55 -0.92 2.13 -14.95
C ALA A 55 -2.35 2.60 -14.60
N GLN A 56 -3.00 1.96 -13.62
CA GLN A 56 -4.33 2.36 -13.17
C GLN A 56 -4.28 3.36 -12.01
N VAL A 57 -3.12 3.63 -11.41
CA VAL A 57 -2.97 4.56 -10.29
C VAL A 57 -2.65 5.95 -10.84
N VAL A 58 -3.58 6.89 -10.64
CA VAL A 58 -3.43 8.29 -11.09
C VAL A 58 -2.88 9.20 -10.00
N VAL A 59 -3.06 8.81 -8.74
CA VAL A 59 -2.49 9.45 -7.56
C VAL A 59 -2.01 8.33 -6.63
N PRO A 60 -0.75 8.31 -6.18
CA PRO A 60 0.32 9.25 -6.55
C PRO A 60 0.71 9.09 -8.03
N VAL A 61 1.23 10.18 -8.62
CA VAL A 61 1.86 10.09 -9.94
C VAL A 61 3.03 9.12 -9.82
N ASN A 62 3.05 8.12 -10.69
CA ASN A 62 4.07 7.09 -10.71
C ASN A 62 4.51 6.81 -12.15
N THR A 63 5.73 6.31 -12.31
CA THR A 63 6.31 5.95 -13.61
C THR A 63 6.22 4.45 -13.93
N GLY A 64 5.44 3.70 -13.13
CA GLY A 64 5.33 2.25 -13.20
C GLY A 64 5.37 1.60 -11.81
N ALA A 65 5.22 0.28 -11.78
CA ALA A 65 5.01 -0.49 -10.56
C ALA A 65 6.20 -0.48 -9.59
N ASP A 66 7.44 -0.42 -10.07
CA ASP A 66 8.60 -0.29 -9.19
C ASP A 66 8.58 1.06 -8.44
N ASN A 67 8.35 2.15 -9.17
CA ASN A 67 8.24 3.48 -8.59
C ASN A 67 7.05 3.59 -7.62
N LEU A 68 5.89 3.02 -7.98
CA LEU A 68 4.76 2.96 -7.09
C LEU A 68 5.07 2.16 -5.82
N ALA A 69 5.72 1.01 -5.93
CA ALA A 69 6.12 0.21 -4.77
C ALA A 69 7.08 0.98 -3.86
N GLN A 70 8.04 1.72 -4.42
CA GLN A 70 8.94 2.58 -3.65
C GLN A 70 8.17 3.67 -2.88
N ILE A 71 7.21 4.35 -3.53
CA ILE A 71 6.38 5.38 -2.88
C ILE A 71 5.60 4.79 -1.70
N LEU A 72 4.91 3.66 -1.92
CA LEU A 72 4.12 3.01 -0.88
C LEU A 72 4.99 2.49 0.28
N ASN A 73 6.14 1.89 -0.03
CA ASN A 73 7.10 1.47 0.99
C ASN A 73 7.64 2.67 1.80
N GLY A 74 7.85 3.82 1.16
CA GLY A 74 8.22 5.06 1.84
C GLY A 74 7.16 5.50 2.86
N TRP A 75 5.88 5.53 2.45
CA TRP A 75 4.78 5.88 3.36
C TRP A 75 4.62 4.92 4.54
N ILE A 76 4.84 3.63 4.31
CA ILE A 76 4.78 2.59 5.36
C ILE A 76 5.96 2.75 6.31
N THR A 77 7.18 2.85 5.77
CA THR A 77 8.41 2.96 6.57
C THR A 77 8.38 4.21 7.45
N ASN A 78 8.00 5.36 6.89
CA ASN A 78 7.90 6.61 7.64
C ASN A 78 6.89 6.52 8.80
N PHE A 79 5.79 5.80 8.61
CA PHE A 79 4.81 5.55 9.67
C PHE A 79 5.37 4.62 10.74
N LEU A 80 5.99 3.50 10.34
CA LEU A 80 6.50 2.49 11.26
C LEU A 80 7.67 2.98 12.12
N GLN A 81 8.46 3.96 11.66
CA GLN A 81 9.52 4.59 12.47
C GLN A 81 9.00 5.23 13.77
N GLY A 82 7.75 5.69 13.78
CA GLY A 82 7.10 6.25 14.97
C GLY A 82 6.14 5.28 15.67
N TYR A 83 5.99 4.06 15.15
CA TYR A 83 5.09 3.06 15.72
C TYR A 83 5.85 2.26 16.79
N PRO A 84 5.32 2.16 18.02
CA PRO A 84 5.97 1.32 19.03
C PRO A 84 6.09 -0.09 18.50
N ASP A 85 7.27 -0.68 18.65
CA ASP A 85 7.48 -2.09 18.35
C ASP A 85 6.42 -2.87 19.15
N PRO A 86 5.60 -3.74 18.51
CA PRO A 86 4.77 -4.64 19.29
C PRO A 86 5.73 -5.47 20.13
N GLY A 87 5.85 -5.09 21.41
CA GLY A 87 6.70 -5.77 22.37
C GLY A 87 6.43 -7.28 22.32
N PRO A 88 7.38 -8.10 22.79
CA PRO A 88 7.27 -9.55 22.71
C PRO A 88 5.89 -9.99 23.18
N VAL A 89 5.19 -10.71 22.32
CA VAL A 89 3.94 -11.38 22.67
C VAL A 89 4.34 -12.51 23.62
N GLU A 90 4.12 -12.33 24.92
CA GLU A 90 4.29 -13.39 25.93
C GLU A 90 3.34 -14.56 25.68
#